data_AF-A0A1H7ABP3-F1
#
_entry.id   AF-A0A1H7ABP3-F1
#
_cell.length_a   1.000
_cell.length_b   1.000
_cell.length_c   1.000
_cell.angle_alpha   90.00
_cell.angle_beta   90.00
_cell.angle_gamma   90.00
#
_symmetry.space_group_name_H-M   'P 1'
#
loop_
_entity.id
_entity.type
_entity.pdbx_description
1 polymer ?
#
loop_
_entity_poly.entity_id
_entity_poly.type
_entity_poly.pdbx_seq_one_letter_code
_entity_poly.pdbx_strand_id
1 'polypeptide(L)' 'MKHITLTIPDHLDLGETETKRFLAAKMYESGKLSLGQAAELAGLSKVAFSEILAD' A
#
# COMPACT_ATOMS: atom_id res chain seq x y z
N MET A 1 2.37 12.81 10.88
CA MET A 1 2.71 11.73 9.91
C MET A 1 4.13 11.26 10.22
N LYS A 2 4.44 9.97 10.00
CA LYS A 2 5.79 9.41 10.19
C LYS A 2 6.37 9.05 8.82
N HIS A 3 7.64 9.34 8.58
CA HIS A 3 8.36 8.99 7.35
C HIS A 3 9.27 7.80 7.61
N ILE A 4 9.23 6.82 6.70
CA ILE A 4 10.09 5.64 6.71
C ILE A 4 10.86 5.66 5.39
N THR A 5 12.19 5.60 5.47
CA THR A 5 13.07 5.46 4.30
C THR A 5 13.55 4.02 4.23
N LEU A 6 13.36 3.38 3.08
CA LEU A 6 13.76 2.00 2.82
C LEU A 6 14.81 2.01 1.71
N THR A 7 15.89 1.26 1.89
CA THR A 7 16.85 0.98 0.82
C THR A 7 16.49 -0.36 0.22
N ILE A 8 16.09 -0.34 -1.05
CA ILE A 8 15.70 -1.52 -1.83
C ILE A 8 16.86 -1.86 -2.78
N PRO A 9 17.14 -3.13 -3.09
CA PRO A 9 18.14 -3.49 -4.10
C PRO A 9 17.80 -2.94 -5.49
N ASP A 10 18.80 -2.45 -6.22
CA ASP A 10 18.61 -1.79 -7.54
C ASP A 10 18.05 -2.71 -8.63
N HIS A 11 18.16 -4.04 -8.47
CA HIS A 11 17.60 -5.01 -9.40
C HIS A 11 16.09 -5.23 -9.21
N LEU A 12 15.53 -4.71 -8.13
CA LEU A 12 14.11 -4.77 -7.86
C LEU A 12 13.44 -3.59 -8.57
N ASP A 13 12.84 -3.85 -9.73
CA ASP A 13 12.04 -2.85 -10.46
C ASP A 13 10.74 -2.62 -9.68
N LEU A 14 10.79 -1.72 -8.70
CA LEU A 14 9.66 -1.34 -7.88
C LEU A 14 9.23 0.08 -8.20
N GLY A 15 8.09 0.21 -8.87
CA GLY A 15 7.41 1.49 -9.01
C GLY A 15 6.89 1.99 -7.65
N GLU A 16 6.96 3.30 -7.42
CA GLU A 16 6.48 3.93 -6.18
C GLU A 16 5.00 3.58 -5.89
N THR A 17 4.16 3.65 -6.93
CA THR A 17 2.72 3.35 -6.84
C THR A 17 2.46 1.89 -6.46
N GLU A 18 3.17 0.96 -7.09
CA GLU A 18 3.00 -0.48 -6.86
C GLU A 18 3.49 -0.86 -5.46
N THR A 19 4.62 -0.27 -5.04
CA THR A 19 5.15 -0.43 -3.67
C THR A 19 4.16 0.07 -2.62
N LYS A 20 3.56 1.25 -2.83
CA LYS A 20 2.55 1.82 -1.93
C LYS A 20 1.32 0.90 -1.83
N ARG A 21 0.83 0.38 -2.96
CA ARG A 21 -0.30 -0.56 -2.98
C ARG A 21 0.03 -1.86 -2.24
N PHE A 22 1.19 -2.45 -2.52
CA PHE A 22 1.65 -3.66 -1.83
C PHE A 22 1.71 -3.45 -0.31
N LEU A 23 2.34 -2.36 0.13
CA LEU A 23 2.46 -2.06 1.55
C LEU A 23 1.10 -1.81 2.20
N ALA A 24 0.20 -1.09 1.53
CA ALA A 24 -1.17 -0.85 1.99
C ALA A 24 -1.94 -2.16 2.18
N ALA A 25 -1.89 -3.06 1.20
CA ALA A 25 -2.54 -4.36 1.27
C ALA A 25 -2.01 -5.18 2.46
N LYS A 26 -0.69 -5.29 2.62
CA LYS A 26 -0.08 -6.02 3.75
C LYS A 26 -0.37 -5.42 5.11
N MET A 27 -0.45 -4.10 5.19
CA MET A 27 -0.83 -3.40 6.42
C MET A 27 -2.32 -3.58 6.76
N TYR A 28 -3.19 -3.68 5.75
CA TYR A 28 -4.61 -4.01 5.93
C TYR A 28 -4.81 -5.47 6.35
N GLU A 29 -4.19 -6.42 5.64
CA GLU A 29 -4.23 -7.86 5.95
C GLU A 29 -3.76 -8.16 7.38
N SER A 30 -2.72 -7.45 7.85
CA SER A 30 -2.20 -7.57 9.21
C SER A 30 -3.02 -6.83 10.27
N GLY A 31 -4.12 -6.18 9.90
CA GLY A 31 -5.01 -5.42 10.80
C GLY A 31 -4.40 -4.13 11.34
N LYS A 32 -3.25 -3.68 10.82
CA LYS A 32 -2.59 -2.43 11.27
C LYS A 32 -3.24 -1.18 10.70
N LEU A 33 -3.83 -1.30 9.50
CA LEU A 33 -4.60 -0.22 8.88
C LEU A 33 -6.04 -0.68 8.66
N SER A 34 -6.99 0.23 8.88
CA SER A 34 -8.35 0.06 8.35
C SER A 34 -8.34 0.16 6.82
N LEU A 35 -9.40 -0.34 6.17
CA LEU A 35 -9.57 -0.24 4.71
C LEU A 35 -9.36 1.21 4.21
N GLY A 36 -9.84 2.19 4.96
CA GLY A 36 -9.68 3.60 4.65
C GLY A 36 -8.24 4.11 4.68
N GLN A 37 -7.51 3.75 5.74
CA GLN A 37 -6.14 4.19 5.89
C GLN A 37 -5.21 3.48 4.90
N ALA A 38 -5.49 2.22 4.59
CA ALA A 38 -4.77 1.48 3.55
C ALA A 38 -5.03 2.07 2.15
N ALA A 39 -6.29 2.42 1.83
CA ALA A 39 -6.62 3.11 0.58
C ALA A 39 -5.89 4.46 0.45
N GLU A 40 -5.84 5.26 1.52
CA GLU A 40 -5.08 6.52 1.55
C GLU A 40 -3.58 6.28 1.30
N LEU A 41 -2.98 5.26 1.94
CA LEU A 41 -1.58 4.91 1.75
C LEU A 41 -1.29 4.44 0.32
N ALA A 42 -2.24 3.74 -0.30
CA ALA A 42 -2.18 3.31 -1.70
C ALA A 42 -2.44 4.44 -2.71
N GLY A 43 -2.84 5.64 -2.26
CA GLY A 43 -3.23 6.75 -3.14
C GLY A 43 -4.54 6.50 -3.89
N LEU A 44 -5.47 5.76 -3.28
CA LEU A 44 -6.72 5.31 -3.89
C LEU A 44 -7.93 5.72 -3.05
N SER A 45 -9.11 5.71 -3.67
CA SER A 45 -10.37 5.78 -2.94
C SER A 45 -10.63 4.45 -2.20
N LYS A 46 -11.46 4.49 -1.14
CA LYS A 46 -11.86 3.27 -0.42
C LYS A 46 -12.45 2.20 -1.33
N VAL A 47 -13.27 2.62 -2.30
CA VAL A 47 -13.94 1.74 -3.25
C VAL A 47 -12.92 1.09 -4.18
N ALA A 48 -12.07 1.90 -4.82
CA ALA A 48 -11.04 1.40 -5.73
C ALA A 48 -10.07 0.44 -5.01
N PHE A 49 -9.70 0.75 -3.76
CA PHE A 49 -8.84 -0.15 -2.98
C PHE A 49 -9.54 -1.46 -2.63
N SER A 50 -10.83 -1.45 -2.30
CA SER A 50 -11.57 -2.70 -2.04
C SER A 50 -11.72 -3.59 -3.28
N GLU A 51 -11.80 -2.99 -4.47
CA GLU A 51 -11.84 -3.76 -5.72
C GLU A 51 -10.52 -4.49 -5.97
N ILE A 52 -9.39 -3.85 -5.71
CA ILE A 52 -8.05 -4.45 -5.88
C ILE A 52 -7.79 -5.56 -4.84
N LEU A 53 -8.41 -5.50 -3.66
CA LEU A 53 -8.31 -6.56 -2.66
C LEU A 53 -9.21 -7.77 -2.97
N ALA A 54 -10.20 -7.60 -3.84
CA ALA A 54 -11.14 -8.65 -4.24
C ALA A 54 -10.65 -9.45 -5.46
N ASP A 55 -9.60 -8.96 -6.13
CA ASP A 55 -8.88 -9.63 -7.22
C ASP A 55 -7.83 -10.62 -6.66
#